data_AF-A0A940HHS1-F1
#
_entry.id   AF-A0A940HHS1-F1
#
_cell.length_a   1.000
_cell.length_b   1.000
_cell.length_c   1.000
_cell.angle_alpha   90.00
_cell.angle_beta   90.00
_cell.angle_gamma   90.00
#
_symmetry.space_group_name_H-M   'P 1'
#
loop_
_entity.id
_entity.type
_entity.pdbx_description
1 polymer ?
#
loop_
_entity_poly.entity_id
_entity_poly.type
_entity_poly.pdbx_seq_one_letter_code
_entity_poly.pdbx_strand_id
1 'polypeptide(L)'
;MSGLNEIGTWVRENLPALLTDAHIPAASVGILAGGEVFTAAAGILNRNTGVEADEDSVFQIGSITKTWTATLIMQLVDEGLLDLDAPVRSVVPEFEIADDASAATITTRQLLSHVSGFEGDLFNDTGVGDDAVEKYLATIADAPQLFAPGERFSYNNAGFVVLGRIIEVLRGTSFDVALRTHLAQPLGLTHVATTASEAIMFRAALGHIPAEEGDEPVAAPVWSLVRSNAPAGSMLAMTARDLLGFARMHMADGVAADGSRVLSAESVAAMQERQVELPNLGVLGDAWGLGWEIFDWAGGPVYGHDGGTIGQNAFLRFVPSAGVAVVLLTNGGETVGLYQLLMSKVLSALAGVTMAELPTLPAEPAPVDLDRILGTYSSSVSDSTVRLDDDGRIWLERTMKGIFATLGPAPEPIELVGWSGDSLIPLSSDRGMRMPHAFVGDDGTGRALYMHTGRADRRIDA
;
A
#
# COMPACT_ATOMS: atom_id res chain seq x y z
N MET A 1 33.65 3.78 -11.64
CA MET A 1 32.81 4.69 -10.82
C MET A 1 32.11 3.81 -9.78
N SER A 2 31.54 4.34 -8.68
CA SER A 2 30.70 3.49 -7.82
C SER A 2 29.47 3.03 -8.62
N GLY A 3 28.92 1.85 -8.31
CA GLY A 3 27.72 1.35 -9.00
C GLY A 3 26.56 2.35 -8.91
N LEU A 4 26.44 3.07 -7.78
CA LEU A 4 25.45 4.12 -7.59
C LEU A 4 25.62 5.29 -8.57
N ASN A 5 26.86 5.72 -8.88
CA ASN A 5 27.11 6.81 -9.81
C ASN A 5 26.75 6.44 -11.26
N GLU A 6 27.02 5.19 -11.66
CA GLU A 6 26.68 4.71 -13.01
C GLU A 6 25.17 4.60 -13.19
N ILE A 7 24.47 4.01 -12.21
CA ILE A 7 23.00 3.92 -12.22
C ILE A 7 22.37 5.30 -12.10
N GLY A 8 22.88 6.17 -11.23
CA GLY A 8 22.37 7.53 -11.06
C GLY A 8 22.49 8.36 -12.34
N THR A 9 23.61 8.24 -13.05
CA THR A 9 23.77 8.86 -14.38
C THR A 9 22.71 8.35 -15.34
N TRP A 10 22.51 7.04 -15.41
CA TRP A 10 21.48 6.44 -16.26
C TRP A 10 20.07 6.95 -15.90
N VAL A 11 19.70 6.98 -14.62
CA VAL A 11 18.39 7.47 -14.17
C VAL A 11 18.20 8.92 -14.62
N ARG A 12 19.17 9.79 -14.36
CA ARG A 12 19.07 11.22 -14.71
C ARG A 12 18.90 11.44 -16.22
N GLU A 13 19.64 10.68 -17.04
CA GLU A 13 19.61 10.81 -18.50
C GLU A 13 18.34 10.24 -19.13
N ASN A 14 17.77 9.17 -18.57
CA ASN A 14 16.68 8.43 -19.18
C ASN A 14 15.30 8.76 -18.60
N LEU A 15 15.24 9.28 -17.36
CA LEU A 15 13.96 9.53 -16.68
C LEU A 15 13.00 10.38 -17.53
N PRO A 16 13.38 11.53 -18.13
CA PRO A 16 12.45 12.32 -18.92
C PRO A 16 11.80 11.55 -20.09
N ALA A 17 12.57 10.73 -20.81
CA ALA A 17 12.04 9.95 -21.92
C ALA A 17 11.11 8.83 -21.43
N LEU A 18 11.50 8.15 -20.34
CA LEU A 18 10.67 7.11 -19.71
C LEU A 18 9.33 7.67 -19.20
N LEU A 19 9.32 8.91 -18.68
CA LEU A 19 8.09 9.57 -18.27
C LEU A 19 7.17 9.86 -19.46
N THR A 20 7.72 10.36 -20.56
CA THR A 20 6.97 10.59 -21.79
C THR A 20 6.36 9.30 -22.33
N ASP A 21 7.16 8.22 -22.42
CA ASP A 21 6.70 6.94 -22.97
C ASP A 21 5.60 6.29 -22.13
N ALA A 22 5.59 6.55 -20.82
CA ALA A 22 4.60 6.02 -19.88
C ALA A 22 3.46 7.00 -19.56
N HIS A 23 3.38 8.14 -20.26
CA HIS A 23 2.41 9.22 -19.99
C HIS A 23 2.40 9.70 -18.53
N ILE A 24 3.54 9.62 -17.83
CA ILE A 24 3.68 10.03 -16.43
C ILE A 24 4.02 11.52 -16.40
N PRO A 25 3.19 12.40 -15.79
CA PRO A 25 3.46 13.83 -15.81
C PRO A 25 4.77 14.21 -15.12
N ALA A 26 5.03 13.66 -13.92
CA ALA A 26 6.25 13.84 -13.15
C ALA A 26 6.60 12.61 -12.31
N ALA A 27 7.89 12.47 -12.03
CA ALA A 27 8.39 11.52 -11.06
C ALA A 27 9.59 12.05 -10.28
N SER A 28 9.80 11.47 -9.09
CA SER A 28 11.01 11.60 -8.27
C SER A 28 11.54 10.21 -7.92
N VAL A 29 12.83 9.99 -8.14
CA VAL A 29 13.54 8.74 -7.86
C VAL A 29 14.60 9.00 -6.80
N GLY A 30 14.64 8.15 -5.78
CA GLY A 30 15.68 8.11 -4.77
C GLY A 30 16.35 6.75 -4.73
N ILE A 31 17.68 6.73 -4.63
CA ILE A 31 18.46 5.50 -4.41
C ILE A 31 19.43 5.74 -3.26
N LEU A 32 19.39 4.89 -2.24
CA LEU A 32 20.41 4.81 -1.19
C LEU A 32 21.23 3.53 -1.38
N ALA A 33 22.55 3.64 -1.40
CA ALA A 33 23.45 2.51 -1.46
C ALA A 33 24.79 2.85 -0.81
N GLY A 34 25.31 1.97 0.06
CA GLY A 34 26.61 2.20 0.71
C GLY A 34 26.66 3.46 1.58
N GLY A 35 25.52 3.92 2.08
CA GLY A 35 25.39 5.16 2.87
C GLY A 35 25.32 6.46 2.03
N GLU A 36 25.48 6.37 0.71
CA GLU A 36 25.31 7.49 -0.22
C GLU A 36 23.87 7.56 -0.75
N VAL A 37 23.39 8.76 -1.06
CA VAL A 37 22.04 9.00 -1.61
C VAL A 37 22.13 9.70 -2.95
N PHE A 38 21.50 9.11 -3.95
CA PHE A 38 21.22 9.70 -5.24
C PHE A 38 19.75 10.09 -5.32
N THR A 39 19.47 11.27 -5.88
CA THR A 39 18.11 11.73 -6.22
C THR A 39 18.08 12.24 -7.66
N ALA A 40 16.92 12.13 -8.29
CA ALA A 40 16.60 12.77 -9.56
C ALA A 40 15.09 12.96 -9.67
N ALA A 41 14.66 14.05 -10.30
CA ALA A 41 13.25 14.29 -10.60
C ALA A 41 13.11 14.89 -12.00
N ALA A 42 11.96 14.66 -12.63
CA ALA A 42 11.65 15.20 -13.94
C ALA A 42 10.13 15.35 -14.13
N GLY A 43 9.74 16.17 -15.11
CA GLY A 43 8.36 16.34 -15.53
C GLY A 43 7.62 17.50 -14.85
N ILE A 44 6.29 17.48 -14.90
CA ILE A 44 5.38 18.52 -14.44
C ILE A 44 4.55 18.03 -13.25
N LEU A 45 4.75 18.67 -12.08
CA LEU A 45 4.03 18.36 -10.84
C LEU A 45 2.54 18.69 -10.92
N ASN A 46 2.18 19.71 -11.69
CA ASN A 46 0.81 20.17 -11.83
C ASN A 46 0.61 20.80 -13.22
N ARG A 47 -0.10 20.11 -14.11
CA ARG A 47 -0.36 20.57 -15.49
C ARG A 47 -1.19 21.87 -15.54
N ASN A 48 -1.94 22.21 -14.50
CA ASN A 48 -2.69 23.48 -14.45
C ASN A 48 -1.79 24.69 -14.20
N THR A 49 -0.64 24.50 -13.55
CA THR A 49 0.29 25.59 -13.20
C THR A 49 1.60 25.54 -13.98
N GLY A 50 1.94 24.39 -14.58
CA GLY A 50 3.20 24.17 -15.28
C GLY A 50 4.42 24.06 -14.36
N VAL A 51 4.22 23.87 -13.04
CA VAL A 51 5.33 23.74 -12.09
C VAL A 51 6.08 22.43 -12.38
N GLU A 52 7.37 22.56 -12.67
CA GLU A 52 8.27 21.43 -12.94
C GLU A 52 8.66 20.68 -11.66
N ALA A 53 8.97 19.39 -11.77
CA ALA A 53 9.50 18.61 -10.65
C ALA A 53 11.00 18.87 -10.46
N ASP A 54 11.42 18.92 -9.20
CA ASP A 54 12.82 18.93 -8.76
C ASP A 54 13.01 17.95 -7.59
N GLU A 55 14.25 17.82 -7.11
CA GLU A 55 14.61 16.84 -6.06
C GLU A 55 14.01 17.17 -4.68
N ASP A 56 13.58 18.42 -4.47
CA ASP A 56 12.92 18.91 -3.24
C ASP A 56 11.39 18.92 -3.35
N SER A 57 10.85 18.38 -4.46
CA SER A 57 9.42 18.27 -4.69
C SER A 57 8.81 17.15 -3.83
N VAL A 58 7.66 17.44 -3.22
CA VAL A 58 6.95 16.48 -2.35
C VAL A 58 5.82 15.79 -3.10
N PHE A 59 5.71 14.49 -2.92
CA PHE A 59 4.65 13.65 -3.46
C PHE A 59 3.94 12.93 -2.31
N GLN A 60 2.65 12.65 -2.47
CA GLN A 60 1.96 11.80 -1.51
C GLN A 60 2.55 10.39 -1.56
N ILE A 61 2.89 9.83 -0.39
CA ILE A 61 3.46 8.47 -0.29
C ILE A 61 2.40 7.38 -0.09
N GLY A 62 1.13 7.78 -0.04
CA GLY A 62 -0.01 6.87 0.08
C GLY A 62 0.14 5.91 1.26
N SER A 63 -0.23 4.65 1.00
CA SER A 63 -0.19 3.58 1.98
C SER A 63 1.20 3.23 2.53
N ILE A 64 2.30 3.75 1.99
CA ILE A 64 3.61 3.66 2.66
C ILE A 64 3.54 4.28 4.07
N THR A 65 2.65 5.26 4.29
CA THR A 65 2.34 5.85 5.61
C THR A 65 2.00 4.79 6.67
N LYS A 66 1.45 3.64 6.31
CA LYS A 66 1.18 2.54 7.25
C LYS A 66 2.44 2.07 7.97
N THR A 67 3.58 2.06 7.28
CA THR A 67 4.88 1.70 7.88
C THR A 67 5.32 2.72 8.92
N TRP A 68 4.91 3.99 8.79
CA TRP A 68 5.14 5.05 9.77
C TRP A 68 4.23 4.88 10.97
N THR A 69 2.93 4.63 10.74
CA THR A 69 1.96 4.29 11.80
C THR A 69 2.45 3.06 12.59
N ALA A 70 2.91 2.01 11.90
CA ALA A 70 3.47 0.83 12.54
C ALA A 70 4.72 1.15 13.36
N THR A 71 5.62 1.99 12.85
CA THR A 71 6.82 2.42 13.60
C THR A 71 6.44 3.19 14.88
N LEU A 72 5.45 4.10 14.82
CA LEU A 72 4.94 4.81 16.00
C LEU A 72 4.34 3.85 17.04
N ILE A 73 3.61 2.83 16.59
CA ILE A 73 3.07 1.78 17.46
C ILE A 73 4.21 1.00 18.13
N MET A 74 5.23 0.62 17.38
CA MET A 74 6.37 -0.10 17.95
C MET A 74 7.22 0.76 18.90
N GLN A 75 7.26 2.09 18.73
CA GLN A 75 7.83 2.99 19.74
C GLN A 75 7.05 2.92 21.07
N LEU A 76 5.71 2.83 21.01
CA LEU A 76 4.90 2.66 22.23
C LEU A 76 5.15 1.30 22.90
N VAL A 77 5.45 0.26 22.12
CA VAL A 77 5.87 -1.05 22.63
C VAL A 77 7.24 -0.96 23.31
N ASP A 78 8.23 -0.35 22.66
CA ASP A 78 9.58 -0.13 23.23
C ASP A 78 9.52 0.66 24.55
N GLU A 79 8.59 1.60 24.66
CA GLU A 79 8.35 2.40 25.86
C GLU A 79 7.55 1.66 26.95
N GLY A 80 7.08 0.44 26.67
CA GLY A 80 6.25 -0.35 27.59
C GLY A 80 4.84 0.20 27.79
N LEU A 81 4.37 1.07 26.89
CA LEU A 81 3.05 1.69 26.95
C LEU A 81 1.96 0.87 26.25
N LEU A 82 2.37 -0.09 25.41
CA LEU A 82 1.46 -0.91 24.61
C LEU A 82 1.93 -2.36 24.58
N ASP A 83 1.00 -3.29 24.80
CA ASP A 83 1.17 -4.71 24.52
C ASP A 83 0.50 -5.03 23.18
N LEU A 84 1.25 -5.61 22.25
CA LEU A 84 0.75 -5.94 20.90
C LEU A 84 -0.35 -6.99 20.92
N ASP A 85 -0.35 -7.86 21.94
CA ASP A 85 -1.22 -9.02 22.05
C ASP A 85 -2.39 -8.78 23.03
N ALA A 86 -2.44 -7.60 23.65
CA ALA A 86 -3.62 -7.13 24.36
C ALA A 86 -4.73 -6.69 23.38
N PRO A 87 -6.01 -6.86 23.74
CA PRO A 87 -7.11 -6.35 22.93
C PRO A 87 -7.01 -4.83 22.73
N VAL A 88 -7.36 -4.35 21.54
CA VAL A 88 -7.39 -2.92 21.20
C VAL A 88 -8.23 -2.11 22.19
N ARG A 89 -9.33 -2.69 22.67
CA ARG A 89 -10.22 -2.08 23.68
C ARG A 89 -9.56 -1.80 25.03
N SER A 90 -8.37 -2.33 25.29
CA SER A 90 -7.58 -1.94 26.48
C SER A 90 -7.07 -0.50 26.42
N VAL A 91 -6.91 0.06 25.21
CA VAL A 91 -6.50 1.44 24.99
C VAL A 91 -7.65 2.29 24.42
N VAL A 92 -8.44 1.72 23.51
CA VAL A 92 -9.53 2.39 22.81
C VAL A 92 -10.84 1.66 23.09
N PRO A 93 -11.45 1.84 24.30
CA PRO A 93 -12.63 1.09 24.72
C PRO A 93 -13.85 1.30 23.81
N GLU A 94 -13.89 2.42 23.07
CA GLU A 94 -14.91 2.76 22.07
C GLU A 94 -14.72 2.06 20.71
N PHE A 95 -13.72 1.20 20.55
CA PHE A 95 -13.55 0.44 19.31
C PHE A 95 -14.69 -0.57 19.13
N GLU A 96 -15.50 -0.34 18.11
CA GLU A 96 -16.66 -1.15 17.75
C GLU A 96 -16.64 -1.48 16.25
N ILE A 97 -17.14 -2.68 15.95
CA ILE A 97 -17.47 -3.19 14.61
C ILE A 97 -18.74 -4.06 14.75
N ALA A 98 -19.33 -4.51 13.65
CA ALA A 98 -20.64 -5.17 13.68
C ALA A 98 -20.67 -6.44 14.55
N ASP A 99 -19.54 -7.16 14.66
CA ASP A 99 -19.38 -8.31 15.54
C ASP A 99 -18.62 -7.94 16.82
N ASP A 100 -19.35 -7.71 17.91
CA ASP A 100 -18.78 -7.32 19.21
C ASP A 100 -17.83 -8.38 19.79
N ALA A 101 -18.05 -9.67 19.51
CA ALA A 101 -17.17 -10.72 20.01
C ALA A 101 -15.79 -10.65 19.33
N SER A 102 -15.76 -10.39 18.02
CA SER A 102 -14.52 -10.11 17.30
C SER A 102 -13.89 -8.80 17.78
N ALA A 103 -14.67 -7.72 17.89
CA ALA A 103 -14.20 -6.42 18.39
C ALA A 103 -13.50 -6.51 19.76
N ALA A 104 -14.03 -7.34 20.66
CA ALA A 104 -13.50 -7.56 22.00
C ALA A 104 -12.15 -8.30 22.05
N THR A 105 -11.76 -8.97 20.96
CA THR A 105 -10.58 -9.85 20.91
C THR A 105 -9.51 -9.40 19.91
N ILE A 106 -9.84 -8.51 18.97
CA ILE A 106 -8.87 -7.96 18.01
C ILE A 106 -7.71 -7.28 18.76
N THR A 107 -6.48 -7.63 18.39
CA THR A 107 -5.25 -7.09 18.99
C THR A 107 -4.55 -6.10 18.05
N THR A 108 -3.65 -5.28 18.60
CA THR A 108 -2.81 -4.36 17.81
C THR A 108 -1.95 -5.12 16.79
N ARG A 109 -1.41 -6.30 17.16
CA ARG A 109 -0.65 -7.15 16.24
C ARG A 109 -1.47 -7.51 15.01
N GLN A 110 -2.73 -7.90 15.21
CA GLN A 110 -3.62 -8.31 14.12
C GLN A 110 -4.00 -7.15 13.19
N LEU A 111 -4.09 -5.93 13.71
CA LEU A 111 -4.27 -4.74 12.88
C LEU A 111 -3.03 -4.46 12.03
N LEU A 112 -1.83 -4.53 12.62
CA LEU A 112 -0.54 -4.29 11.93
C LEU A 112 -0.27 -5.30 10.80
N SER A 113 -0.71 -6.54 10.97
CA SER A 113 -0.53 -7.63 10.00
C SER A 113 -1.74 -7.89 9.10
N HIS A 114 -2.76 -7.04 9.14
CA HIS A 114 -3.98 -7.15 8.32
C HIS A 114 -4.74 -8.49 8.47
N VAL A 115 -4.79 -9.03 9.70
CA VAL A 115 -5.52 -10.26 10.01
C VAL A 115 -6.68 -10.04 10.99
N SER A 116 -7.14 -8.80 11.18
CA SER A 116 -8.26 -8.46 12.08
C SER A 116 -9.63 -8.94 11.59
N GLY A 117 -9.77 -9.17 10.29
CA GLY A 117 -10.91 -9.87 9.68
C GLY A 117 -12.20 -9.09 9.49
N PHE A 118 -12.25 -7.80 9.80
CA PHE A 118 -13.37 -6.93 9.43
C PHE A 118 -13.11 -6.19 8.11
N GLU A 119 -14.16 -5.64 7.49
CA GLU A 119 -14.00 -4.84 6.27
C GLU A 119 -13.30 -3.51 6.52
N GLY A 120 -12.29 -3.21 5.69
CA GLY A 120 -11.34 -2.13 5.96
C GLY A 120 -11.36 -0.95 5.01
N ASP A 121 -12.06 -1.01 3.88
CA ASP A 121 -12.00 0.02 2.83
C ASP A 121 -13.13 1.05 2.99
N LEU A 122 -13.17 1.68 4.15
CA LEU A 122 -14.18 2.66 4.53
C LEU A 122 -13.57 4.07 4.56
N PHE A 123 -13.88 4.92 3.58
CA PHE A 123 -13.29 6.26 3.43
C PHE A 123 -14.23 7.38 3.92
N ASN A 124 -14.87 7.15 5.07
CA ASN A 124 -15.84 8.08 5.63
C ASN A 124 -15.16 9.41 6.03
N ASP A 125 -15.69 10.53 5.53
CA ASP A 125 -15.20 11.87 5.86
C ASP A 125 -15.77 12.34 7.21
N THR A 126 -14.89 12.65 8.15
CA THR A 126 -15.24 13.19 9.48
C THR A 126 -14.75 14.62 9.67
N GLY A 127 -14.34 15.27 8.58
CA GLY A 127 -13.85 16.64 8.54
C GLY A 127 -12.32 16.74 8.57
N VAL A 128 -11.86 17.98 8.63
CA VAL A 128 -10.43 18.33 8.57
C VAL A 128 -9.83 18.71 9.93
N GLY A 129 -10.56 18.49 11.03
CA GLY A 129 -10.12 18.80 12.39
C GLY A 129 -9.15 17.76 12.97
N ASP A 130 -8.49 18.09 14.07
CA ASP A 130 -7.56 17.17 14.76
C ASP A 130 -8.29 15.97 15.39
N ASP A 131 -9.61 16.07 15.53
CA ASP A 131 -10.51 15.02 15.99
C ASP A 131 -11.04 14.12 14.84
N ALA A 132 -10.50 14.24 13.62
CA ALA A 132 -10.98 13.47 12.47
C ALA A 132 -10.76 11.95 12.64
N VAL A 133 -9.60 11.53 13.14
CA VAL A 133 -9.28 10.11 13.40
C VAL A 133 -10.14 9.56 14.54
N GLU A 134 -10.32 10.33 15.62
CA GLU A 134 -11.24 9.99 16.72
C GLU A 134 -12.67 9.73 16.22
N LYS A 135 -13.25 10.71 15.51
CA LYS A 135 -14.62 10.62 14.99
C LYS A 135 -14.81 9.45 14.01
N TYR A 136 -13.75 9.04 13.33
CA TYR A 136 -13.82 7.95 12.35
C TYR A 136 -14.24 6.63 12.98
N LEU A 137 -13.87 6.35 14.23
CA LEU A 137 -14.22 5.11 14.91
C LEU A 137 -15.73 4.86 14.99
N ALA A 138 -16.50 5.91 15.25
CA ALA A 138 -17.96 5.81 15.26
C ALA A 138 -18.55 5.45 13.88
N THR A 139 -17.82 5.74 12.79
CA THR A 139 -18.27 5.47 11.41
C THR A 139 -18.04 4.02 10.96
N ILE A 140 -17.26 3.24 11.72
CA ILE A 140 -16.96 1.84 11.42
C ILE A 140 -17.64 0.85 12.37
N ALA A 141 -18.50 1.34 13.27
CA ALA A 141 -19.23 0.50 14.23
C ALA A 141 -20.09 -0.59 13.57
N ASP A 142 -20.57 -0.36 12.35
CA ASP A 142 -21.34 -1.33 11.56
C ASP A 142 -20.49 -2.08 10.52
N ALA A 143 -19.16 -1.98 10.57
CA ALA A 143 -18.27 -2.66 9.63
C ALA A 143 -18.44 -4.19 9.75
N PRO A 144 -18.75 -4.92 8.67
CA PRO A 144 -18.95 -6.37 8.72
C PRO A 144 -17.68 -7.14 9.10
N GLN A 145 -17.84 -8.22 9.86
CA GLN A 145 -16.79 -9.23 10.07
C GLN A 145 -16.81 -10.25 8.93
N LEU A 146 -15.67 -10.43 8.25
CA LEU A 146 -15.48 -11.34 7.13
C LEU A 146 -15.08 -12.76 7.58
N PHE A 147 -14.18 -12.85 8.55
CA PHE A 147 -13.58 -14.09 9.10
C PHE A 147 -13.06 -13.84 10.52
N ALA A 148 -12.70 -14.87 11.30
CA ALA A 148 -12.26 -14.66 12.68
C ALA A 148 -10.92 -13.90 12.76
N PRO A 149 -10.67 -13.08 13.81
CA PRO A 149 -9.37 -12.43 13.99
C PRO A 149 -8.21 -13.45 14.03
N GLY A 150 -7.15 -13.18 13.26
CA GLY A 150 -5.98 -14.05 13.10
C GLY A 150 -6.12 -15.15 12.03
N GLU A 151 -7.29 -15.31 11.41
CA GLU A 151 -7.55 -16.44 10.52
C GLU A 151 -6.80 -16.34 9.18
N ARG A 152 -6.77 -15.15 8.56
CA ARG A 152 -6.17 -14.94 7.23
C ARG A 152 -5.86 -13.47 6.99
N PHE A 153 -5.06 -13.21 5.96
CA PHE A 153 -4.77 -11.86 5.48
C PHE A 153 -5.94 -11.26 4.68
N SER A 154 -6.31 -10.03 4.99
CA SER A 154 -7.10 -9.16 4.12
C SER A 154 -6.73 -7.71 4.41
N TYR A 155 -6.13 -7.03 3.42
CA TYR A 155 -5.65 -5.66 3.57
C TYR A 155 -6.76 -4.73 4.11
N ASN A 156 -6.44 -3.94 5.12
CA ASN A 156 -7.43 -3.21 5.90
C ASN A 156 -6.95 -1.79 6.26
N ASN A 157 -7.55 -0.77 5.62
CA ASN A 157 -7.23 0.64 5.88
C ASN A 157 -7.81 1.13 7.21
N ALA A 158 -9.06 0.81 7.52
CA ALA A 158 -9.73 1.18 8.76
C ALA A 158 -8.97 0.70 10.01
N GLY A 159 -8.37 -0.49 9.95
CA GLY A 159 -7.51 -1.03 11.00
C GLY A 159 -6.27 -0.18 11.27
N PHE A 160 -5.70 0.45 10.23
CA PHE A 160 -4.62 1.42 10.41
C PHE A 160 -5.12 2.76 10.96
N VAL A 161 -6.37 3.15 10.70
CA VAL A 161 -6.98 4.30 11.38
C VAL A 161 -7.19 4.02 12.87
N VAL A 162 -7.59 2.80 13.25
CA VAL A 162 -7.65 2.36 14.65
C VAL A 162 -6.26 2.40 15.31
N LEU A 163 -5.21 1.95 14.62
CA LEU A 163 -3.82 2.12 15.09
C LEU A 163 -3.44 3.60 15.26
N GLY A 164 -3.85 4.45 14.33
CA GLY A 164 -3.75 5.90 14.47
C GLY A 164 -4.39 6.42 15.74
N ARG A 165 -5.59 5.94 16.08
CA ARG A 165 -6.28 6.32 17.31
C ARG A 165 -5.56 5.85 18.58
N ILE A 166 -5.00 4.64 18.58
CA ILE A 166 -4.15 4.15 19.68
C ILE A 166 -2.99 5.12 19.93
N ILE A 167 -2.34 5.60 18.86
CA ILE A 167 -1.26 6.58 18.96
C ILE A 167 -1.76 7.88 19.59
N GLU A 168 -2.90 8.41 19.13
CA GLU A 168 -3.46 9.66 19.67
C GLU A 168 -3.77 9.56 21.16
N VAL A 169 -4.38 8.45 21.59
CA VAL A 169 -4.71 8.21 23.00
C VAL A 169 -3.45 8.13 23.86
N LEU A 170 -2.44 7.37 23.44
CA LEU A 170 -1.23 7.14 24.23
C LEU A 170 -0.21 8.30 24.17
N ARG A 171 -0.23 9.11 23.10
CA ARG A 171 0.61 10.32 22.98
C ARG A 171 -0.06 11.60 23.46
N GLY A 172 -1.40 11.63 23.53
CA GLY A 172 -2.18 12.82 23.90
C GLY A 172 -2.11 13.95 22.87
N THR A 173 -1.83 13.62 21.61
CA THR A 173 -1.73 14.55 20.47
C THR A 173 -2.41 13.96 19.23
N SER A 174 -2.68 14.77 18.21
CA SER A 174 -3.17 14.25 16.92
C SER A 174 -2.13 13.35 16.26
N PHE A 175 -2.58 12.44 15.38
CA PHE A 175 -1.71 11.54 14.64
C PHE A 175 -0.58 12.28 13.89
N ASP A 176 -0.90 13.39 13.22
CA ASP A 176 0.06 14.21 12.46
C ASP A 176 1.13 14.84 13.36
N VAL A 177 0.75 15.33 14.54
CA VAL A 177 1.70 15.85 15.54
C VAL A 177 2.59 14.73 16.05
N ALA A 178 2.02 13.56 16.40
CA ALA A 178 2.80 12.41 16.86
C ALA A 178 3.83 11.96 15.80
N LEU A 179 3.42 11.83 14.54
CA LEU A 179 4.29 11.47 13.43
C LEU A 179 5.44 12.47 13.27
N ARG A 180 5.15 13.77 13.35
CA ARG A 180 6.17 14.80 13.21
C ARG A 180 7.17 14.79 14.36
N THR A 181 6.68 14.72 15.60
CA THR A 181 7.50 14.80 16.81
C THR A 181 8.33 13.56 17.05
N HIS A 182 7.80 12.37 16.78
CA HIS A 182 8.46 11.11 17.13
C HIS A 182 9.21 10.43 15.99
N LEU A 183 8.95 10.82 14.73
CA LEU A 183 9.65 10.28 13.56
C LEU A 183 10.32 11.37 12.72
N ALA A 184 9.56 12.30 12.15
CA ALA A 184 10.12 13.22 11.16
C ALA A 184 11.26 14.10 11.74
N GLN A 185 11.05 14.67 12.92
CA GLN A 185 12.05 15.52 13.59
C GLN A 185 13.29 14.72 14.05
N PRO A 186 13.16 13.58 14.78
CA PRO A 186 14.31 12.76 15.16
C PRO A 186 15.13 12.22 13.99
N LEU A 187 14.48 11.98 12.84
CA LEU A 187 15.16 11.56 11.61
C LEU A 187 15.77 12.73 10.82
N GLY A 188 15.55 13.98 11.26
CA GLY A 188 16.06 15.18 10.60
C GLY A 188 15.42 15.45 9.23
N LEU A 189 14.21 14.95 8.99
CA LEU A 189 13.51 15.08 7.71
C LEU A 189 12.90 16.48 7.58
N THR A 190 13.10 17.11 6.43
CA THR A 190 12.81 18.55 6.27
C THR A 190 11.64 18.83 5.34
N HIS A 191 11.27 17.91 4.44
CA HIS A 191 10.17 18.08 3.50
C HIS A 191 9.05 17.10 3.81
N VAL A 192 8.32 17.36 4.91
CA VAL A 192 7.21 16.52 5.38
C VAL A 192 5.94 17.34 5.55
N ALA A 193 4.95 17.05 4.71
CA ALA A 193 3.61 17.62 4.77
C ALA A 193 2.59 16.55 5.17
N THR A 194 1.84 16.83 6.24
CA THR A 194 0.79 15.97 6.80
C THR A 194 -0.62 16.45 6.44
N THR A 195 -0.73 17.60 5.76
CA THR A 195 -1.98 18.16 5.27
C THR A 195 -1.78 18.88 3.93
N ALA A 196 -2.87 19.15 3.20
CA ALA A 196 -2.84 19.97 2.00
C ALA A 196 -2.32 21.40 2.27
N SER A 197 -2.67 21.98 3.43
CA SER A 197 -2.21 23.32 3.83
C SER A 197 -0.71 23.38 4.13
N GLU A 198 -0.11 22.27 4.58
CA GLU A 198 1.34 22.18 4.68
C GLU A 198 1.99 21.90 3.33
N ALA A 199 1.36 21.09 2.47
CA ALA A 199 1.90 20.74 1.17
C ALA A 199 2.15 21.96 0.28
N ILE A 200 1.27 22.98 0.33
CA ILE A 200 1.45 24.24 -0.42
C ILE A 200 2.68 25.06 0.01
N MET A 201 3.31 24.72 1.14
CA MET A 201 4.58 25.33 1.57
C MET A 201 5.78 24.75 0.82
N PHE A 202 5.58 23.68 0.04
CA PHE A 202 6.58 22.99 -0.77
C PHE A 202 6.19 23.01 -2.24
N ARG A 203 7.09 22.51 -3.10
CA ARG A 203 6.75 22.14 -4.48
C ARG A 203 5.99 20.82 -4.46
N ALA A 204 4.69 20.89 -4.20
CA ALA A 204 3.85 19.70 -4.08
C ALA A 204 3.32 19.21 -5.43
N ALA A 205 3.43 17.90 -5.65
CA ALA A 205 2.76 17.22 -6.74
C ALA A 205 1.24 17.28 -6.57
N LEU A 206 0.53 17.57 -7.67
CA LEU A 206 -0.88 17.28 -7.82
C LEU A 206 -0.99 15.98 -8.62
N GLY A 207 -1.88 15.08 -8.18
CA GLY A 207 -2.13 13.85 -8.93
C GLY A 207 -2.77 14.13 -10.29
N HIS A 208 -2.55 13.22 -11.24
CA HIS A 208 -3.21 13.26 -12.54
C HIS A 208 -3.90 11.93 -12.81
N ILE A 209 -5.11 12.02 -13.37
CA ILE A 209 -5.97 10.88 -13.70
C ILE A 209 -6.27 10.90 -15.19
N PRO A 210 -6.42 9.72 -15.84
CA PRO A 210 -6.86 9.66 -17.23
C PRO A 210 -8.26 10.28 -17.36
N ALA A 211 -8.49 11.06 -18.43
CA ALA A 211 -9.83 11.55 -18.77
C ALA A 211 -10.69 10.41 -19.34
N GLU A 212 -10.11 9.67 -20.29
CA GLU A 212 -10.56 8.36 -20.77
C GLU A 212 -9.38 7.37 -20.81
N GLU A 213 -9.65 6.07 -21.00
CA GLU A 213 -8.58 5.07 -21.10
C GLU A 213 -7.65 5.35 -22.29
N GLY A 214 -6.34 5.41 -22.02
CA GLY A 214 -5.33 5.77 -23.03
C GLY A 214 -5.13 7.27 -23.24
N ASP A 215 -5.89 8.14 -22.56
CA ASP A 215 -5.67 9.58 -22.64
C ASP A 215 -4.47 10.05 -21.83
N GLU A 216 -3.91 11.17 -22.29
CA GLU A 216 -2.97 11.97 -21.52
C GLU A 216 -3.57 12.38 -20.15
N PRO A 217 -2.91 12.06 -19.03
CA PRO A 217 -3.47 12.35 -17.71
C PRO A 217 -3.71 13.86 -17.49
N VAL A 218 -4.88 14.18 -16.95
CA VAL A 218 -5.27 15.54 -16.57
C VAL A 218 -5.19 15.71 -15.05
N ALA A 219 -5.02 16.95 -14.60
CA ALA A 219 -4.94 17.24 -13.17
C ALA A 219 -6.18 16.74 -12.42
N ALA A 220 -5.96 16.02 -11.32
CA ALA A 220 -7.02 15.54 -10.46
C ALA A 220 -7.80 16.72 -9.83
N PRO A 221 -9.12 16.57 -9.59
CA PRO A 221 -9.95 17.65 -9.07
C PRO A 221 -9.71 17.96 -7.58
N VAL A 222 -8.98 17.10 -6.88
CA VAL A 222 -8.66 17.20 -5.45
C VAL A 222 -7.23 16.74 -5.21
N TRP A 223 -6.58 17.26 -4.16
CA TRP A 223 -5.18 16.93 -3.85
C TRP A 223 -5.02 15.64 -3.04
N SER A 224 -5.97 15.35 -2.14
CA SER A 224 -5.89 14.22 -1.21
C SER A 224 -7.24 13.54 -1.00
N LEU A 225 -7.19 12.34 -0.42
CA LEU A 225 -8.35 11.69 0.19
C LEU A 225 -8.73 12.39 1.52
N VAL A 226 -9.63 11.79 2.30
CA VAL A 226 -10.17 12.31 3.57
C VAL A 226 -9.14 12.29 4.72
N ARG A 227 -9.14 13.30 5.59
CA ARG A 227 -8.17 13.42 6.71
C ARG A 227 -8.30 12.29 7.72
N SER A 228 -9.52 11.77 7.93
CA SER A 228 -9.81 10.64 8.81
C SER A 228 -8.94 9.41 8.54
N ASN A 229 -8.50 9.22 7.29
CA ASN A 229 -7.68 8.11 6.85
C ASN A 229 -6.17 8.41 6.83
N ALA A 230 -5.72 9.51 7.46
CA ALA A 230 -4.31 9.91 7.47
C ALA A 230 -3.37 8.78 7.96
N PRO A 231 -3.69 8.02 9.04
CA PRO A 231 -2.87 6.89 9.48
C PRO A 231 -2.74 5.75 8.47
N ALA A 232 -3.70 5.64 7.54
CA ALA A 232 -3.71 4.65 6.47
C ALA A 232 -3.07 5.17 5.17
N GLY A 233 -2.75 6.47 5.08
CA GLY A 233 -2.00 7.05 3.97
C GLY A 233 -2.73 8.06 3.09
N SER A 234 -3.81 8.69 3.56
CA SER A 234 -4.57 9.65 2.74
C SER A 234 -3.87 10.99 2.50
N MET A 235 -2.88 11.37 3.33
CA MET A 235 -2.38 12.74 3.41
C MET A 235 -0.87 12.91 3.23
N LEU A 236 -0.07 12.04 3.86
CA LEU A 236 1.36 12.26 4.06
C LEU A 236 2.11 12.38 2.73
N ALA A 237 2.85 13.48 2.58
CA ALA A 237 3.68 13.78 1.43
C ALA A 237 5.10 14.14 1.84
N MET A 238 6.08 13.68 1.05
CA MET A 238 7.49 13.97 1.27
C MET A 238 8.33 13.82 0.00
N THR A 239 9.62 14.18 0.09
CA THR A 239 10.60 13.93 -0.97
C THR A 239 11.04 12.47 -0.98
N ALA A 240 11.58 12.00 -2.12
CA ALA A 240 12.20 10.67 -2.18
C ALA A 240 13.40 10.55 -1.22
N ARG A 241 14.14 11.64 -1.00
CA ARG A 241 15.27 11.70 -0.05
C ARG A 241 14.81 11.47 1.38
N ASP A 242 13.75 12.13 1.83
CA ASP A 242 13.25 11.98 3.19
C ASP A 242 12.68 10.57 3.43
N LEU A 243 12.00 9.99 2.42
CA LEU A 243 11.53 8.60 2.52
C LEU A 243 12.69 7.59 2.60
N LEU A 244 13.80 7.83 1.89
CA LEU A 244 15.03 7.03 2.06
C LEU A 244 15.64 7.20 3.46
N GLY A 245 15.51 8.37 4.09
CA GLY A 245 15.93 8.59 5.48
C GLY A 245 15.19 7.67 6.45
N PHE A 246 13.89 7.51 6.26
CA PHE A 246 13.08 6.56 7.02
C PHE A 246 13.49 5.09 6.75
N ALA A 247 13.67 4.70 5.48
CA ALA A 247 14.13 3.36 5.13
C ALA A 247 15.53 3.05 5.69
N ARG A 248 16.44 4.03 5.70
CA ARG A 248 17.77 3.91 6.30
C ARG A 248 17.69 3.56 7.78
N MET A 249 16.78 4.17 8.54
CA MET A 249 16.63 3.88 9.97
C MET A 249 16.23 2.41 10.20
N HIS A 250 15.33 1.87 9.39
CA HIS A 250 14.94 0.46 9.43
C HIS A 250 16.06 -0.49 8.99
N MET A 251 16.91 -0.10 8.05
CA MET A 251 18.10 -0.88 7.66
C MET A 251 19.25 -0.79 8.67
N ALA A 252 19.23 0.23 9.54
CA ALA A 252 20.27 0.49 10.53
C ALA A 252 19.80 0.14 11.95
N ASP A 253 18.97 -0.90 12.09
CA ASP A 253 18.49 -1.42 13.38
C ASP A 253 17.92 -0.34 14.31
N GLY A 254 17.18 0.61 13.73
CA GLY A 254 16.45 1.64 14.45
C GLY A 254 17.25 2.91 14.72
N VAL A 255 18.43 3.05 14.12
CA VAL A 255 19.35 4.18 14.34
C VAL A 255 19.24 5.20 13.20
N ALA A 256 19.00 6.46 13.55
CA ALA A 256 18.95 7.58 12.62
C ALA A 256 20.35 7.94 12.08
N ALA A 257 20.38 8.84 11.09
CA ALA A 257 21.63 9.24 10.45
C ALA A 257 22.64 9.94 11.37
N ASP A 258 22.16 10.59 12.43
CA ASP A 258 22.97 11.28 13.45
C ASP A 258 23.42 10.35 14.60
N GLY A 259 23.05 9.07 14.55
CA GLY A 259 23.36 8.07 15.56
C GLY A 259 22.36 7.98 16.71
N SER A 260 21.30 8.81 16.71
CA SER A 260 20.21 8.68 17.69
C SER A 260 19.39 7.41 17.44
N ARG A 261 18.88 6.81 18.52
CA ARG A 261 18.00 5.63 18.44
C ARG A 261 16.55 6.09 18.38
N VAL A 262 15.87 5.76 17.27
CA VAL A 262 14.46 6.07 17.03
C VAL A 262 13.57 4.87 17.35
N LEU A 263 14.08 3.66 17.11
CA LEU A 263 13.41 2.39 17.41
C LEU A 263 14.43 1.39 17.97
N SER A 264 14.01 0.44 18.80
CA SER A 264 14.87 -0.66 19.22
C SER A 264 15.17 -1.60 18.06
N ALA A 265 16.33 -2.26 18.10
CA ALA A 265 16.68 -3.27 17.11
C ALA A 265 15.70 -4.47 17.13
N GLU A 266 15.17 -4.79 18.31
CA GLU A 266 14.14 -5.83 18.49
C GLU A 266 12.84 -5.46 17.78
N SER A 267 12.38 -4.23 17.94
CA SER A 267 11.18 -3.72 17.26
C SER A 267 11.36 -3.66 15.75
N VAL A 268 12.53 -3.24 15.25
CA VAL A 268 12.84 -3.31 13.80
C VAL A 268 12.76 -4.74 13.29
N ALA A 269 13.40 -5.69 13.98
CA ALA A 269 13.37 -7.10 13.60
C ALA A 269 11.95 -7.68 13.63
N ALA A 270 11.16 -7.35 14.65
CA ALA A 270 9.76 -7.77 14.77
C ALA A 270 8.89 -7.21 13.63
N MET A 271 9.13 -5.98 13.18
CA MET A 271 8.41 -5.42 12.04
C MET A 271 8.71 -6.13 10.71
N GLN A 272 9.93 -6.67 10.57
CA GLN A 272 10.40 -7.39 9.40
C GLN A 272 10.16 -8.91 9.50
N GLU A 273 9.66 -9.41 10.63
CA GLU A 273 9.32 -10.82 10.84
C GLU A 273 7.97 -11.16 10.18
N ARG A 274 7.92 -12.27 9.44
CA ARG A 274 6.69 -12.77 8.81
C ARG A 274 5.62 -13.05 9.87
N GLN A 275 4.49 -12.35 9.78
CA GLN A 275 3.32 -12.55 10.63
C GLN A 275 2.25 -13.41 9.94
N VAL A 276 2.11 -13.26 8.62
CA VAL A 276 1.12 -13.99 7.82
C VAL A 276 1.61 -14.17 6.38
N GLU A 277 1.34 -15.34 5.81
CA GLU A 277 1.60 -15.63 4.40
C GLU A 277 0.51 -15.00 3.52
N LEU A 278 0.90 -14.42 2.39
CA LEU A 278 -0.04 -13.84 1.44
C LEU A 278 -0.50 -14.87 0.41
N PRO A 279 -1.73 -14.78 -0.10
CA PRO A 279 -2.12 -15.54 -1.28
C PRO A 279 -1.18 -15.22 -2.45
N ASN A 280 -0.75 -16.26 -3.17
CA ASN A 280 0.10 -16.08 -4.33
C ASN A 280 -0.67 -15.39 -5.46
N LEU A 281 -0.51 -14.08 -5.58
CA LEU A 281 -1.05 -13.25 -6.65
C LEU A 281 0.05 -12.75 -7.59
N GLY A 282 1.33 -13.06 -7.31
CA GLY A 282 2.50 -12.64 -8.08
C GLY A 282 2.75 -11.12 -8.20
N VAL A 283 1.87 -10.29 -7.62
CA VAL A 283 2.01 -8.82 -7.59
C VAL A 283 2.18 -8.26 -6.18
N LEU A 284 1.75 -9.03 -5.17
CA LEU A 284 2.00 -8.76 -3.76
C LEU A 284 3.29 -9.48 -3.33
N GLY A 285 3.74 -9.19 -2.12
CA GLY A 285 4.76 -9.96 -1.43
C GLY A 285 4.30 -11.38 -1.12
N ASP A 286 5.22 -12.15 -0.57
CA ASP A 286 5.01 -13.53 -0.14
C ASP A 286 4.48 -13.58 1.30
N ALA A 287 4.81 -12.58 2.11
CA ALA A 287 4.29 -12.44 3.47
C ALA A 287 4.12 -10.97 3.88
N TRP A 288 3.42 -10.78 5.01
CA TRP A 288 3.28 -9.50 5.68
C TRP A 288 3.89 -9.56 7.08
N GLY A 289 4.65 -8.53 7.43
CA GLY A 289 5.21 -8.30 8.76
C GLY A 289 4.29 -7.43 9.62
N LEU A 290 4.87 -6.65 10.53
CA LEU A 290 4.13 -5.59 11.22
C LEU A 290 4.26 -4.29 10.41
N GLY A 291 3.37 -4.13 9.43
CA GLY A 291 3.32 -2.97 8.53
C GLY A 291 4.21 -3.05 7.29
N TRP A 292 5.13 -4.02 7.19
CA TRP A 292 5.96 -4.24 6.00
C TRP A 292 5.45 -5.40 5.14
N GLU A 293 5.46 -5.20 3.84
CA GLU A 293 5.35 -6.29 2.87
C GLU A 293 6.73 -6.93 2.66
N ILE A 294 6.77 -8.26 2.57
CA ILE A 294 8.00 -9.07 2.49
C ILE A 294 7.97 -9.86 1.19
N PHE A 295 9.01 -9.70 0.37
CA PHE A 295 9.17 -10.35 -0.92
C PHE A 295 10.35 -11.33 -0.88
N ASP A 296 10.12 -12.57 -1.25
CA ASP A 296 11.12 -13.65 -1.31
C ASP A 296 11.77 -13.72 -2.69
N TRP A 297 12.37 -12.60 -3.10
CA TRP A 297 13.04 -12.50 -4.39
C TRP A 297 14.39 -13.23 -4.41
N ALA A 298 14.81 -13.67 -5.60
CA ALA A 298 16.08 -14.36 -5.75
C ALA A 298 17.23 -13.41 -5.38
N GLY A 299 18.06 -13.79 -4.40
CA GLY A 299 19.12 -12.95 -3.85
C GLY A 299 18.88 -12.53 -2.39
N GLY A 300 17.66 -12.69 -1.87
CA GLY A 300 17.33 -12.47 -0.46
C GLY A 300 16.01 -11.70 -0.26
N PRO A 301 15.52 -11.64 0.98
CA PRO A 301 14.28 -10.95 1.28
C PRO A 301 14.39 -9.46 0.97
N VAL A 302 13.36 -8.92 0.32
CA VAL A 302 13.16 -7.49 0.12
C VAL A 302 11.99 -7.04 0.95
N TYR A 303 12.13 -5.91 1.61
CA TYR A 303 11.06 -5.29 2.39
C TYR A 303 10.56 -4.07 1.66
N GLY A 304 9.28 -3.79 1.76
CA GLY A 304 8.72 -2.63 1.09
C GLY A 304 7.27 -2.38 1.40
N HIS A 305 6.76 -1.36 0.75
CA HIS A 305 5.34 -1.07 0.71
C HIS A 305 5.07 -0.18 -0.51
N ASP A 306 3.88 -0.32 -1.09
CA ASP A 306 3.40 0.53 -2.18
C ASP A 306 2.33 1.51 -1.70
N GLY A 307 2.21 2.64 -2.36
CA GLY A 307 1.30 3.71 -1.99
C GLY A 307 0.53 4.20 -3.21
N GLY A 308 -0.76 4.40 -3.05
CA GLY A 308 -1.60 5.05 -4.04
C GLY A 308 -2.52 6.05 -3.37
N THR A 309 -2.66 7.22 -3.99
CA THR A 309 -3.71 8.19 -3.68
C THR A 309 -4.38 8.63 -4.99
N ILE A 310 -5.03 9.80 -5.00
CA ILE A 310 -5.74 10.29 -6.18
C ILE A 310 -4.71 10.74 -7.21
N GLY A 311 -4.42 9.86 -8.17
CA GLY A 311 -3.49 10.14 -9.27
C GLY A 311 -2.02 10.26 -8.85
N GLN A 312 -1.63 9.76 -7.66
CA GLN A 312 -0.23 9.67 -7.25
C GLN A 312 0.09 8.25 -6.79
N ASN A 313 1.30 7.77 -7.10
CA ASN A 313 1.78 6.44 -6.73
C ASN A 313 3.18 6.54 -6.11
N ALA A 314 3.47 5.68 -5.16
CA ALA A 314 4.73 5.61 -4.46
C ALA A 314 5.15 4.16 -4.28
N PHE A 315 6.44 3.88 -4.45
CA PHE A 315 7.01 2.55 -4.30
C PHE A 315 8.29 2.65 -3.48
N LEU A 316 8.38 1.86 -2.40
CA LEU A 316 9.59 1.74 -1.58
C LEU A 316 10.00 0.28 -1.51
N ARG A 317 11.26 -0.01 -1.85
CA ARG A 317 11.90 -1.32 -1.64
C ARG A 317 13.24 -1.12 -0.96
N PHE A 318 13.59 -1.98 0.00
CA PHE A 318 14.90 -1.97 0.63
C PHE A 318 15.39 -3.37 0.99
N VAL A 319 16.72 -3.52 0.96
CA VAL A 319 17.45 -4.77 1.17
C VAL A 319 18.49 -4.52 2.26
N PRO A 320 18.16 -4.76 3.55
CA PRO A 320 19.05 -4.45 4.67
C PRO A 320 20.43 -5.11 4.55
N SER A 321 20.46 -6.38 4.10
CA SER A 321 21.71 -7.14 3.94
C SER A 321 22.68 -6.54 2.92
N ALA A 322 22.19 -5.74 1.98
CA ALA A 322 22.99 -5.02 0.99
C ALA A 322 23.15 -3.52 1.30
N GLY A 323 22.41 -2.99 2.29
CA GLY A 323 22.38 -1.55 2.57
C GLY A 323 21.86 -0.72 1.39
N VAL A 324 20.85 -1.24 0.67
CA VAL A 324 20.27 -0.62 -0.52
C VAL A 324 18.79 -0.32 -0.31
N ALA A 325 18.35 0.88 -0.68
CA ALA A 325 16.94 1.24 -0.76
C ALA A 325 16.63 2.05 -2.03
N VAL A 326 15.42 1.88 -2.55
CA VAL A 326 14.95 2.52 -3.77
C VAL A 326 13.55 3.07 -3.54
N VAL A 327 13.35 4.32 -3.95
CA VAL A 327 12.06 5.03 -3.91
C VAL A 327 11.72 5.52 -5.31
N LEU A 328 10.47 5.29 -5.73
CA LEU A 328 9.87 5.91 -6.92
C LEU A 328 8.56 6.58 -6.51
N LEU A 329 8.43 7.88 -6.79
CA LEU A 329 7.23 8.67 -6.57
C LEU A 329 6.75 9.21 -7.92
N THR A 330 5.47 9.07 -8.24
CA THR A 330 4.87 9.55 -9.50
C THR A 330 3.53 10.23 -9.26
N ASN A 331 3.11 11.10 -10.18
CA ASN A 331 1.84 11.83 -10.08
C ASN A 331 0.89 11.58 -11.27
N GLY A 332 0.86 10.35 -11.79
CA GLY A 332 -0.10 9.90 -12.80
C GLY A 332 0.51 8.89 -13.77
N GLY A 333 -0.20 8.61 -14.86
CA GLY A 333 0.28 7.80 -15.97
C GLY A 333 0.39 6.29 -15.69
N GLU A 334 1.09 5.60 -16.59
CA GLU A 334 1.27 4.15 -16.60
C GLU A 334 2.52 3.74 -15.80
N THR A 335 2.36 3.60 -14.49
CA THR A 335 3.50 3.49 -13.57
C THR A 335 4.16 2.12 -13.52
N VAL A 336 3.45 1.04 -13.88
CA VAL A 336 3.89 -0.35 -13.69
C VAL A 336 5.19 -0.64 -14.45
N GLY A 337 5.27 -0.24 -15.72
CA GLY A 337 6.45 -0.47 -16.56
C GLY A 337 7.69 0.27 -16.03
N LEU A 338 7.52 1.54 -15.63
CA LEU A 338 8.59 2.34 -15.03
C LEU A 338 9.07 1.73 -13.72
N TYR A 339 8.14 1.29 -12.85
CA TYR A 339 8.43 0.62 -11.59
C TYR A 339 9.26 -0.66 -11.81
N GLN A 340 8.80 -1.56 -12.67
CA GLN A 340 9.52 -2.82 -12.99
C GLN A 340 10.93 -2.54 -13.52
N LEU A 341 11.07 -1.62 -14.47
CA LEU A 341 12.36 -1.26 -15.05
C LEU A 341 13.32 -0.69 -14.01
N LEU A 342 12.88 0.30 -13.22
CA LEU A 342 13.73 0.95 -12.22
C LEU A 342 14.11 -0.01 -11.09
N MET A 343 13.13 -0.68 -10.48
CA MET A 343 13.39 -1.56 -9.34
C MET A 343 14.28 -2.73 -9.73
N SER A 344 13.97 -3.42 -10.84
CA SER A 344 14.79 -4.53 -11.33
C SER A 344 16.23 -4.09 -11.62
N LYS A 345 16.40 -2.96 -12.32
CA LYS A 345 17.72 -2.45 -12.68
C LYS A 345 18.55 -2.07 -11.45
N VAL A 346 17.96 -1.34 -10.50
CA VAL A 346 18.69 -0.84 -9.32
C VAL A 346 19.01 -1.99 -8.35
N LEU A 347 18.02 -2.83 -8.03
CA LEU A 347 18.19 -3.92 -7.07
C LEU A 347 19.11 -5.02 -7.60
N SER A 348 19.04 -5.35 -8.89
CA SER A 348 19.97 -6.31 -9.51
C SER A 348 21.42 -5.80 -9.44
N ALA A 349 21.63 -4.54 -9.82
CA ALA A 349 22.97 -3.98 -9.92
C ALA A 349 23.62 -3.62 -8.57
N LEU A 350 22.83 -3.22 -7.57
CA LEU A 350 23.36 -2.76 -6.28
C LEU A 350 23.17 -3.76 -5.12
N ALA A 351 22.13 -4.60 -5.17
CA ALA A 351 21.82 -5.54 -4.11
C ALA A 351 21.99 -7.02 -4.51
N GLY A 352 22.20 -7.32 -5.81
CA GLY A 352 22.26 -8.70 -6.29
C GLY A 352 20.90 -9.42 -6.22
N VAL A 353 19.81 -8.66 -6.15
CA VAL A 353 18.44 -9.19 -6.05
C VAL A 353 17.76 -9.14 -7.41
N THR A 354 17.12 -10.24 -7.79
CA THR A 354 16.30 -10.35 -9.00
C THR A 354 14.84 -10.28 -8.62
N MET A 355 14.20 -9.17 -8.99
CA MET A 355 12.78 -8.95 -8.81
C MET A 355 11.96 -10.00 -9.58
N ALA A 356 10.88 -10.49 -8.97
CA ALA A 356 9.96 -11.42 -9.63
C ALA A 356 9.26 -10.75 -10.82
N GLU A 357 9.06 -11.52 -11.89
CA GLU A 357 8.29 -11.06 -13.05
C GLU A 357 6.80 -10.97 -12.70
N LEU A 358 6.11 -10.00 -13.31
CA LEU A 358 4.66 -9.88 -13.17
C LEU A 358 3.95 -11.13 -13.72
N PRO A 359 2.76 -11.47 -13.19
CA PRO A 359 1.94 -12.54 -13.73
C PRO A 359 1.68 -12.38 -15.23
N THR A 360 2.00 -13.42 -15.98
CA THR A 360 1.69 -13.52 -17.41
C THR A 360 0.67 -14.63 -17.66
N LEU A 361 0.02 -14.58 -18.82
CA LEU A 361 -0.88 -15.65 -19.24
C LEU A 361 -0.06 -16.95 -19.44
N PRO A 362 -0.54 -18.09 -18.92
CA PRO A 362 0.11 -19.36 -19.20
C PRO A 362 -0.08 -19.73 -20.68
N ALA A 363 0.84 -20.54 -21.22
CA ALA A 363 0.75 -20.99 -22.61
C ALA A 363 -0.52 -21.82 -22.89
N GLU A 364 -0.96 -22.59 -21.88
CA GLU A 364 -2.25 -23.26 -21.85
C GLU A 364 -2.91 -22.95 -20.49
N PRO A 365 -4.21 -22.61 -20.43
CA PRO A 365 -4.91 -22.37 -19.17
C PRO A 365 -4.75 -23.55 -18.20
N ALA A 366 -4.41 -23.25 -16.94
CA ALA A 366 -4.36 -24.27 -15.91
C ALA A 366 -5.76 -24.88 -15.68
N PRO A 367 -5.88 -26.19 -15.40
CA PRO A 367 -7.15 -26.78 -15.03
C PRO A 367 -7.64 -26.17 -13.71
N VAL A 368 -8.92 -25.82 -13.65
CA VAL A 368 -9.56 -25.26 -12.46
C VAL A 368 -10.83 -26.05 -12.13
N ASP A 369 -11.10 -26.21 -10.85
CA ASP A 369 -12.35 -26.78 -10.37
C ASP A 369 -13.45 -25.71 -10.44
N LEU A 370 -14.35 -25.84 -11.42
CA LEU A 370 -15.42 -24.88 -11.67
C LEU A 370 -16.39 -24.79 -10.48
N ASP A 371 -16.71 -25.93 -9.84
CA ASP A 371 -17.61 -25.94 -8.69
C ASP A 371 -16.99 -25.14 -7.53
N ARG A 372 -15.66 -25.15 -7.42
CA ARG A 372 -14.93 -24.40 -6.40
C ARG A 372 -15.00 -22.89 -6.59
N ILE A 373 -14.86 -22.40 -7.82
CA ILE A 373 -14.64 -20.98 -8.12
C ILE A 373 -15.90 -20.21 -8.52
N LEU A 374 -16.88 -20.87 -9.16
CA LEU A 374 -18.07 -20.21 -9.68
C LEU A 374 -18.94 -19.70 -8.54
N GLY A 375 -19.39 -18.46 -8.65
CA GLY A 375 -20.32 -17.85 -7.70
C GLY A 375 -20.16 -16.35 -7.51
N THR A 376 -20.93 -15.80 -6.58
CA THR A 376 -20.89 -14.37 -6.22
C THR A 376 -20.16 -14.15 -4.91
N TYR A 377 -19.16 -13.27 -4.95
CA TYR A 377 -18.33 -12.82 -3.84
C TYR A 377 -18.60 -11.34 -3.58
N SER A 378 -18.81 -10.97 -2.32
CA SER A 378 -19.27 -9.64 -1.94
C SER A 378 -18.33 -9.00 -0.92
N SER A 379 -18.17 -7.69 -1.07
CA SER A 379 -17.69 -6.76 -0.03
C SER A 379 -18.56 -5.49 0.01
N SER A 380 -18.27 -4.55 0.90
CA SER A 380 -18.89 -3.20 0.90
C SER A 380 -18.66 -2.42 -0.40
N VAL A 381 -17.64 -2.73 -1.18
CA VAL A 381 -17.26 -1.98 -2.39
C VAL A 381 -17.89 -2.55 -3.66
N SER A 382 -18.07 -3.88 -3.76
CA SER A 382 -18.64 -4.49 -4.97
C SER A 382 -19.20 -5.90 -4.71
N ASP A 383 -20.06 -6.34 -5.63
CA ASP A 383 -20.35 -7.75 -5.87
C ASP A 383 -19.58 -8.20 -7.11
N SER A 384 -18.83 -9.29 -6.98
CA SER A 384 -18.03 -9.92 -8.03
C SER A 384 -18.61 -11.29 -8.33
N THR A 385 -19.15 -11.49 -9.53
CA THR A 385 -19.73 -12.78 -9.95
C THR A 385 -18.83 -13.46 -10.97
N VAL A 386 -18.37 -14.66 -10.63
CA VAL A 386 -17.59 -15.53 -11.50
C VAL A 386 -18.55 -16.54 -12.13
N ARG A 387 -18.72 -16.48 -13.46
CA ARG A 387 -19.67 -17.31 -14.20
C ARG A 387 -19.01 -18.03 -15.37
N LEU A 388 -19.60 -19.15 -15.78
CA LEU A 388 -19.26 -19.86 -17.01
C LEU A 388 -20.27 -19.49 -18.10
N ASP A 389 -19.82 -19.27 -19.33
CA ASP A 389 -20.71 -19.14 -20.49
C ASP A 389 -20.91 -20.48 -21.23
N ASP A 390 -21.78 -20.47 -22.25
CA ASP A 390 -22.12 -21.67 -23.05
C ASP A 390 -20.92 -22.23 -23.85
N ASP A 391 -19.88 -21.42 -24.07
CA ASP A 391 -18.63 -21.81 -24.75
C ASP A 391 -17.56 -22.32 -23.77
N GLY A 392 -17.86 -22.36 -22.47
CA GLY A 392 -16.93 -22.80 -21.42
C GLY A 392 -15.91 -21.75 -21.00
N ARG A 393 -16.13 -20.47 -21.31
CA ARG A 393 -15.27 -19.36 -20.86
C ARG A 393 -15.70 -18.85 -19.50
N ILE A 394 -14.72 -18.47 -18.68
CA ILE A 394 -14.94 -17.96 -17.33
C ILE A 394 -14.94 -16.43 -17.38
N TRP A 395 -15.99 -15.83 -16.85
CA TRP A 395 -16.18 -14.38 -16.82
C TRP A 395 -16.27 -13.89 -15.39
N LEU A 396 -15.64 -12.74 -15.12
CA LEU A 396 -15.83 -11.98 -13.90
C LEU A 396 -16.62 -10.71 -14.21
N GLU A 397 -17.79 -10.60 -13.60
CA GLU A 397 -18.66 -9.43 -13.65
C GLU A 397 -18.64 -8.70 -12.32
N ARG A 398 -18.54 -7.37 -12.36
CA ARG A 398 -18.48 -6.55 -11.16
C ARG A 398 -19.61 -5.54 -11.11
N THR A 399 -20.36 -5.56 -10.02
CA THR A 399 -21.35 -4.54 -9.69
C THR A 399 -20.81 -3.71 -8.53
N MET A 400 -20.40 -2.48 -8.81
CA MET A 400 -19.89 -1.56 -7.79
C MET A 400 -21.02 -1.12 -6.84
N LYS A 401 -20.67 -0.87 -5.57
CA LYS A 401 -21.58 -0.43 -4.50
C LYS A 401 -21.19 0.95 -3.98
N GLY A 402 -22.13 1.60 -3.28
CA GLY A 402 -21.89 2.86 -2.59
C GLY A 402 -21.41 3.98 -3.52
N ILE A 403 -20.45 4.79 -3.04
CA ILE A 403 -19.90 5.89 -3.83
C ILE A 403 -19.20 5.41 -5.12
N PHE A 404 -18.62 4.22 -5.10
CA PHE A 404 -17.92 3.66 -6.27
C PHE A 404 -18.86 3.34 -7.43
N ALA A 405 -20.14 3.04 -7.15
CA ALA A 405 -21.16 2.90 -8.19
C ALA A 405 -21.45 4.21 -8.95
N THR A 406 -21.06 5.35 -8.37
CA THR A 406 -21.25 6.69 -8.94
C THR A 406 -19.97 7.25 -9.57
N LEU A 407 -18.82 6.59 -9.34
CA LEU A 407 -17.50 6.99 -9.84
C LEU A 407 -17.22 6.30 -11.17
N GLY A 408 -17.86 6.80 -12.24
CA GLY A 408 -17.60 6.36 -13.61
C GLY A 408 -18.56 5.27 -14.13
N PRO A 409 -18.31 4.76 -15.34
CA PRO A 409 -19.13 3.70 -15.94
C PRO A 409 -18.99 2.39 -15.16
N ALA A 410 -20.00 1.53 -15.27
CA ALA A 410 -19.91 0.16 -14.75
C ALA A 410 -18.74 -0.57 -15.45
N PRO A 411 -17.94 -1.36 -14.70
CA PRO A 411 -16.83 -2.09 -15.29
C PRO A 411 -17.36 -3.13 -16.29
N GLU A 412 -16.69 -3.25 -17.43
CA GLU A 412 -17.00 -4.30 -18.39
C GLU A 412 -16.65 -5.68 -17.82
N PRO A 413 -17.41 -6.74 -18.16
CA PRO A 413 -17.04 -8.10 -17.83
C PRO A 413 -15.66 -8.45 -18.38
N ILE A 414 -14.82 -9.07 -17.54
CA ILE A 414 -13.49 -9.51 -17.96
C ILE A 414 -13.44 -11.03 -18.05
N GLU A 415 -12.85 -11.52 -19.14
CA GLU A 415 -12.60 -12.95 -19.31
C GLU A 415 -11.39 -13.37 -18.47
N LEU A 416 -11.54 -14.47 -17.75
CA LEU A 416 -10.53 -15.06 -16.88
C LEU A 416 -10.13 -16.45 -17.40
N VAL A 417 -8.87 -16.82 -17.19
CA VAL A 417 -8.36 -18.16 -17.48
C VAL A 417 -7.62 -18.74 -16.28
N GLY A 418 -7.56 -20.06 -16.17
CA GLY A 418 -6.80 -20.74 -15.12
C GLY A 418 -5.33 -20.36 -15.15
N TRP A 419 -4.78 -19.99 -13.99
CA TRP A 419 -3.41 -19.50 -13.85
C TRP A 419 -2.51 -20.42 -13.04
N SER A 420 -2.81 -20.56 -11.74
CA SER A 420 -1.99 -21.32 -10.80
C SER A 420 -2.82 -21.76 -9.59
N GLY A 421 -2.85 -23.07 -9.32
CA GLY A 421 -3.74 -23.65 -8.30
C GLY A 421 -5.19 -23.24 -8.52
N ASP A 422 -5.86 -22.80 -7.46
CA ASP A 422 -7.22 -22.25 -7.50
C ASP A 422 -7.25 -20.75 -7.81
N SER A 423 -6.36 -20.28 -8.69
CA SER A 423 -6.32 -18.86 -9.09
C SER A 423 -6.57 -18.69 -10.56
N LEU A 424 -7.29 -17.64 -10.89
CA LEU A 424 -7.54 -17.20 -12.27
C LEU A 424 -6.74 -15.94 -12.57
N ILE A 425 -6.49 -15.68 -13.85
CA ILE A 425 -5.85 -14.45 -14.33
C ILE A 425 -6.67 -13.86 -15.49
N PRO A 426 -6.83 -12.53 -15.58
CA PRO A 426 -7.58 -11.91 -16.68
C PRO A 426 -6.84 -11.99 -18.01
N LEU A 427 -7.61 -12.12 -19.11
CA LEU A 427 -7.13 -12.06 -20.50
C LEU A 427 -6.85 -10.65 -21.00
N SER A 428 -7.47 -9.63 -20.41
CA SER A 428 -7.07 -8.23 -20.57
C SER A 428 -6.06 -7.82 -19.50
N SER A 429 -5.15 -6.90 -19.84
CA SER A 429 -4.30 -6.21 -18.87
C SER A 429 -4.93 -4.86 -18.54
N ASP A 430 -4.92 -4.47 -17.28
CA ASP A 430 -5.29 -3.14 -16.80
C ASP A 430 -4.00 -2.39 -16.39
N ARG A 431 -3.76 -1.22 -16.99
CA ARG A 431 -2.56 -0.37 -16.74
C ARG A 431 -1.24 -1.14 -16.76
N GLY A 432 -1.10 -2.05 -17.71
CA GLY A 432 0.12 -2.86 -17.91
C GLY A 432 0.27 -4.05 -16.94
N MET A 433 -0.75 -4.37 -16.16
CA MET A 433 -0.73 -5.50 -15.21
C MET A 433 -1.96 -6.39 -15.36
N ARG A 434 -1.78 -7.68 -15.06
CA ARG A 434 -2.87 -8.65 -14.93
C ARG A 434 -2.95 -9.05 -13.47
N MET A 435 -4.00 -8.62 -12.78
CA MET A 435 -4.21 -8.96 -11.37
C MET A 435 -4.87 -10.34 -11.27
N PRO A 436 -4.20 -11.36 -10.73
CA PRO A 436 -4.84 -12.65 -10.50
C PRO A 436 -5.90 -12.57 -9.40
N HIS A 437 -6.82 -13.54 -9.42
CA HIS A 437 -7.90 -13.72 -8.46
C HIS A 437 -7.74 -15.09 -7.82
N ALA A 438 -7.36 -15.14 -6.54
CA ALA A 438 -7.19 -16.39 -5.81
C ALA A 438 -8.50 -16.80 -5.11
N PHE A 439 -8.88 -18.07 -5.22
CA PHE A 439 -10.09 -18.61 -4.58
C PHE A 439 -9.72 -19.45 -3.36
N VAL A 440 -9.94 -18.89 -2.16
CA VAL A 440 -9.36 -19.40 -0.91
C VAL A 440 -10.42 -19.72 0.14
N GLY A 441 -10.05 -20.57 1.11
CA GLY A 441 -10.97 -21.10 2.10
C GLY A 441 -11.90 -22.19 1.55
N ASP A 442 -12.78 -22.68 2.42
CA ASP A 442 -13.78 -23.72 2.11
C ASP A 442 -15.07 -23.38 2.86
N ASP A 443 -16.22 -23.43 2.18
CA ASP A 443 -17.54 -23.19 2.75
C ASP A 443 -18.16 -24.41 3.45
N GLY A 444 -17.41 -25.53 3.51
CA GLY A 444 -17.83 -26.83 4.02
C GLY A 444 -18.33 -27.78 2.93
N THR A 445 -18.40 -27.34 1.68
CA THR A 445 -18.85 -28.13 0.52
C THR A 445 -17.78 -28.30 -0.56
N GLY A 446 -16.56 -27.83 -0.32
CA GLY A 446 -15.47 -27.81 -1.30
C GLY A 446 -15.40 -26.50 -2.11
N ARG A 447 -16.38 -25.61 -1.98
CA ARG A 447 -16.40 -24.32 -2.67
C ARG A 447 -15.54 -23.30 -1.95
N ALA A 448 -14.87 -22.44 -2.71
CA ALA A 448 -14.07 -21.37 -2.13
C ALA A 448 -14.96 -20.40 -1.36
N LEU A 449 -14.60 -20.12 -0.11
CA LEU A 449 -15.35 -19.20 0.74
C LEU A 449 -15.05 -17.73 0.40
N TYR A 450 -13.90 -17.45 -0.21
CA TYR A 450 -13.48 -16.10 -0.60
C TYR A 450 -12.84 -16.05 -1.98
N MET A 451 -13.07 -14.95 -2.68
CA MET A 451 -12.23 -14.50 -3.79
C MET A 451 -11.25 -13.45 -3.24
N HIS A 452 -9.99 -13.53 -3.62
CA HIS A 452 -8.93 -12.70 -3.04
C HIS A 452 -8.11 -11.98 -4.11
N THR A 453 -7.99 -10.66 -3.95
CA THR A 453 -7.15 -9.77 -4.79
C THR A 453 -6.29 -8.83 -3.92
N GLY A 454 -5.73 -9.35 -2.83
CA GLY A 454 -5.15 -8.57 -1.72
C GLY A 454 -6.15 -8.24 -0.62
N ARG A 455 -7.43 -8.45 -0.89
CA ARG A 455 -8.55 -8.37 0.04
C ARG A 455 -9.48 -9.54 -0.20
N ALA A 456 -10.12 -10.02 0.86
CA ALA A 456 -11.05 -11.14 0.79
C ALA A 456 -12.48 -10.63 0.57
N ASP A 457 -13.07 -10.97 -0.57
CA ASP A 457 -14.51 -10.83 -0.83
C ASP A 457 -15.18 -12.15 -0.49
N ARG A 458 -16.18 -12.14 0.41
CA ARG A 458 -16.81 -13.37 0.92
C ARG A 458 -17.88 -13.86 -0.04
N ARG A 459 -17.92 -15.17 -0.30
CA ARG A 459 -18.99 -15.83 -1.06
C ARG A 459 -20.35 -15.61 -0.38
N ILE A 460 -21.36 -15.24 -1.14
CA ILE A 460 -22.72 -14.96 -0.65
C ILE A 460 -23.82 -15.80 -1.30
N ASP A 461 -23.50 -16.59 -2.32
CA ASP A 461 -24.44 -17.54 -2.89
C ASP A 461 -24.47 -18.86 -2.10
N ALA A 462 -25.67 -19.44 -2.03
CA ALA A 462 -25.98 -20.60 -1.19
C ALA A 462 -25.50 -21.91 -1.80
#